data_AF-A0A954LIQ6-F1
#
_entry.id   AF-A0A954LIQ6-F1
#
_cell.length_a   1.000
_cell.length_b   1.000
_cell.length_c   1.000
_cell.angle_alpha   90.00
_cell.angle_beta   90.00
_cell.angle_gamma   90.00
#
_symmetry.space_group_name_H-M   'P 1'
#
loop_
_entity.id
_entity.type
_entity.pdbx_description
1 polymer ?
#
loop_
_entity_poly.entity_id
_entity_poly.type
_entity_poly.pdbx_seq_one_letter_code
_entity_poly.pdbx_strand_id
1 'polypeptide(L)'
;EVIDSFLYQAAHEHLLRHKPRVMFIGFLETDAWGHAGRYDNLLTSANAVDRYIQRLWETMQSIDEYRDKTTFIITTDHGRGSGLVNWKNHGQKIEGAEDMWMAFLGPDTPPLGARKDCDRVTQSQIAATLAAFLGEDYHAAFPQSGPVIKDVFPAAK
;
A
#
# COMPACT_ATOMS: atom_id res chain seq x y z
N GLU A 1 -10.23 10.15 -16.13
CA GLU A 1 -9.38 9.65 -15.03
C GLU A 1 -8.80 10.85 -14.28
N VAL A 2 -8.61 10.73 -12.97
CA VAL A 2 -7.90 11.73 -12.17
C VAL A 2 -6.41 11.43 -12.28
N ILE A 3 -5.60 12.42 -12.65
CA ILE A 3 -4.14 12.29 -12.74
C ILE A 3 -3.59 12.26 -11.31
N ASP A 4 -2.66 11.35 -11.01
CA ASP A 4 -2.18 11.11 -9.64
C ASP A 4 -1.53 12.35 -9.02
N SER A 5 -0.97 13.24 -9.84
CA SER A 5 -0.43 14.53 -9.37
C SER A 5 -1.48 15.43 -8.70
N PHE A 6 -2.69 15.53 -9.25
CA PHE A 6 -3.78 16.32 -8.62
C PHE A 6 -4.31 15.62 -7.37
N LEU A 7 -4.46 14.29 -7.42
CA LEU A 7 -4.86 13.50 -6.26
C LEU A 7 -3.86 13.67 -5.10
N TYR A 8 -2.56 13.58 -5.40
CA TYR A 8 -1.51 13.75 -4.41
C TYR A 8 -1.57 15.13 -3.73
N GLN A 9 -1.74 16.21 -4.50
CA GLN A 9 -1.85 17.56 -3.93
C GLN A 9 -3.09 17.68 -3.03
N ALA A 10 -4.24 17.15 -3.48
CA ALA A 10 -5.46 17.16 -2.66
C ALA A 10 -5.30 16.33 -1.37
N ALA A 11 -4.64 15.17 -1.45
CA ALA A 11 -4.36 14.32 -0.31
C ALA A 11 -3.40 15.01 0.69
N HIS A 12 -2.32 15.62 0.19
CA HIS A 12 -1.35 16.34 1.02
C HIS A 12 -1.99 17.54 1.74
N GLU A 13 -2.79 18.34 1.03
CA GLU A 13 -3.56 19.43 1.64
C GLU A 13 -4.57 18.93 2.67
N HIS A 14 -5.28 17.83 2.39
CA HIS A 14 -6.22 17.25 3.32
C HIS A 14 -5.52 16.80 4.62
N LEU A 15 -4.38 16.13 4.49
CA LEU A 15 -3.53 15.66 5.58
C LEU A 15 -3.08 16.83 6.48
N LEU A 16 -2.54 17.90 5.89
CA LEU A 16 -2.05 19.07 6.64
C LEU A 16 -3.17 19.82 7.39
N ARG A 17 -4.36 19.91 6.77
CA ARG A 17 -5.50 20.66 7.34
C ARG A 17 -6.25 19.89 8.41
N HIS A 18 -6.52 18.60 8.18
CA HIS A 18 -7.43 17.82 9.02
C HIS A 18 -6.72 16.89 9.98
N LYS A 19 -5.42 16.64 9.76
CA LYS A 19 -4.61 15.74 10.58
C LYS A 19 -5.35 14.44 10.94
N PRO A 20 -5.81 13.66 9.93
CA PRO A 20 -6.55 12.43 10.19
C PRO A 20 -5.70 11.39 10.94
N ARG A 21 -6.36 10.57 11.77
CA ARG A 21 -5.73 9.41 12.43
C ARG A 21 -5.51 8.23 11.47
N VAL A 22 -6.36 8.12 10.44
CA VAL A 22 -6.27 7.11 9.37
C VAL A 22 -6.59 7.78 8.04
N MET A 23 -5.79 7.52 7.01
CA MET A 23 -5.99 8.05 5.67
C MET A 23 -5.70 6.97 4.63
N PHE A 24 -6.54 6.91 3.59
CA PHE A 24 -6.36 6.02 2.44
C PHE A 24 -6.16 6.85 1.17
N ILE A 25 -5.17 6.49 0.37
CA ILE A 25 -4.84 7.15 -0.90
C ILE A 25 -4.69 6.06 -1.96
N GLY A 26 -5.45 6.15 -3.05
CA GLY A 26 -5.40 5.20 -4.17
C GLY A 26 -4.94 5.88 -5.44
N PHE A 27 -3.72 5.58 -5.88
CA PHE A 27 -3.15 6.04 -7.16
C PHE A 27 -3.57 5.12 -8.30
N LEU A 28 -3.70 5.67 -9.51
CA LEU A 28 -4.33 4.98 -10.65
C LEU A 28 -3.44 4.86 -11.89
N GLU A 29 -2.47 5.76 -12.09
CA GLU A 29 -1.85 5.90 -13.42
C GLU A 29 -1.06 4.65 -13.85
N THR A 30 -0.48 3.90 -12.92
CA THR A 30 0.20 2.63 -13.26
C THR A 30 -0.74 1.60 -13.88
N ASP A 31 -2.02 1.60 -13.47
CA ASP A 31 -3.02 0.71 -14.05
C ASP A 31 -3.44 1.18 -15.46
N ALA A 32 -3.79 2.45 -15.58
CA ALA A 32 -4.20 3.05 -16.85
C ALA A 32 -3.13 2.89 -17.95
N TRP A 33 -1.86 3.17 -17.63
CA TRP A 33 -0.75 3.01 -18.57
C TRP A 33 -0.41 1.54 -18.88
N GLY A 34 -0.64 0.65 -17.91
CA GLY A 34 -0.56 -0.78 -18.12
C GLY A 34 -1.56 -1.27 -19.17
N HIS A 35 -2.84 -0.90 -19.04
CA HIS A 35 -3.88 -1.22 -20.03
C HIS A 35 -3.55 -0.65 -21.41
N ALA A 36 -3.04 0.58 -21.46
CA ALA A 36 -2.63 1.24 -22.70
C ALA A 36 -1.39 0.60 -23.38
N GLY A 37 -0.71 -0.35 -22.71
CA GLY A 37 0.53 -0.96 -23.22
C GLY A 37 1.71 0.02 -23.29
N ARG A 38 1.64 1.13 -22.55
CA ARG A 38 2.68 2.17 -22.50
C ARG A 38 3.61 1.89 -21.34
N TYR A 39 4.53 0.96 -21.54
CA TYR A 39 5.47 0.52 -20.51
C TYR A 39 6.36 1.67 -20.01
N ASP A 40 6.74 2.57 -20.90
CA ASP A 40 7.46 3.82 -20.60
C ASP A 40 6.68 4.72 -19.63
N ASN A 41 5.40 4.95 -19.89
CA ASN A 41 4.54 5.76 -19.02
C ASN A 41 4.25 5.02 -17.70
N LEU A 42 4.04 3.71 -17.73
CA LEU A 42 3.90 2.90 -16.50
C LEU A 42 5.11 3.09 -15.58
N LEU A 43 6.33 2.95 -16.11
CA LEU A 43 7.54 3.17 -15.34
C LEU A 43 7.65 4.61 -14.83
N THR A 44 7.30 5.58 -15.66
CA THR A 44 7.29 7.00 -15.27
C THR A 44 6.33 7.25 -14.10
N SER A 45 5.11 6.70 -14.16
CA SER A 45 4.11 6.81 -13.11
C SER A 45 4.50 6.05 -11.85
N ALA A 46 5.08 4.85 -11.95
CA ALA A 46 5.58 4.10 -10.80
C ALA A 46 6.66 4.90 -10.05
N ASN A 47 7.60 5.53 -10.77
CA ASN A 47 8.60 6.42 -10.17
C ASN A 47 7.98 7.70 -9.59
N ALA A 48 6.88 8.21 -10.15
CA ALA A 48 6.18 9.35 -9.59
C ALA A 48 5.48 8.99 -8.26
N VAL A 49 4.79 7.85 -8.20
CA VAL A 49 4.16 7.33 -6.99
C VAL A 49 5.19 7.07 -5.90
N ASP A 50 6.34 6.48 -6.22
CA ASP A 50 7.45 6.30 -5.28
C ASP A 50 7.88 7.63 -4.63
N ARG A 51 8.07 8.69 -5.43
CA ARG A 51 8.36 10.04 -4.92
C ARG A 51 7.22 10.63 -4.10
N TYR A 52 5.96 10.35 -4.43
CA TYR A 52 4.81 10.79 -3.64
C TYR A 52 4.82 10.13 -2.25
N ILE A 53 5.09 8.83 -2.19
CA ILE A 53 5.23 8.07 -0.94
C ILE A 53 6.37 8.65 -0.10
N GLN A 54 7.54 8.89 -0.70
CA GLN A 54 8.67 9.53 -0.01
C GLN A 54 8.27 10.86 0.62
N ARG A 55 7.63 11.75 -0.14
CA ARG A 55 7.22 13.07 0.37
C ARG A 55 6.14 12.99 1.45
N LEU A 56 5.21 12.04 1.36
CA LEU A 56 4.25 11.78 2.42
C LEU A 56 4.96 11.34 3.69
N TRP A 57 5.92 10.42 3.58
CA TRP A 57 6.72 9.96 4.71
C TRP A 57 7.49 11.11 5.35
N GLU A 58 8.23 11.89 4.55
CA GLU A 58 8.94 13.09 5.02
C GLU A 58 7.99 14.11 5.69
N THR A 59 6.78 14.27 5.17
CA THR A 59 5.75 15.13 5.78
C THR A 59 5.35 14.59 7.17
N MET A 60 5.10 13.29 7.32
CA MET A 60 4.81 12.67 8.62
C MET A 60 5.97 12.84 9.59
N GLN A 61 7.20 12.64 9.11
CA GLN A 61 8.39 12.89 9.91
C GLN A 61 8.64 14.38 10.17
N SER A 62 7.93 15.32 9.57
CA SER A 62 8.10 16.76 9.86
C SER A 62 7.14 17.28 10.94
N ILE A 63 6.12 16.51 11.31
CA ILE A 63 5.03 16.90 12.20
C ILE A 63 5.14 16.08 13.49
N ASP A 64 5.30 16.72 14.65
CA ASP A 64 5.57 16.03 15.92
C ASP A 64 4.44 15.08 16.38
N GLU A 65 3.21 15.35 15.94
CA GLU A 65 2.07 14.46 16.16
C GLU A 65 2.18 13.12 15.40
N TYR A 66 2.93 13.08 14.30
CA TYR A 66 3.06 11.92 13.39
C TYR A 66 4.45 11.28 13.38
N ARG A 67 5.49 12.07 13.64
CA ARG A 67 6.88 11.63 13.69
C ARG A 67 7.01 10.44 14.64
N ASP A 68 7.64 9.38 14.14
CA ASP A 68 7.85 8.11 14.86
C ASP A 68 6.57 7.50 15.48
N LYS A 69 5.40 7.83 14.93
CA LYS A 69 4.07 7.34 15.38
C LYS A 69 3.19 6.88 14.23
N THR A 70 3.62 7.06 13.00
CA THR A 70 2.84 6.72 11.80
C THR A 70 3.38 5.46 11.14
N THR A 71 2.47 4.56 10.80
CA THR A 71 2.74 3.37 9.98
C THR A 71 2.14 3.55 8.60
N PHE A 72 2.93 3.31 7.56
CA PHE A 72 2.49 3.20 6.18
C PHE A 72 2.27 1.73 5.84
N ILE A 73 1.11 1.42 5.27
CA ILE A 73 0.80 0.16 4.61
C ILE A 73 0.67 0.47 3.13
N ILE A 74 1.56 -0.09 2.32
CA ILE A 74 1.64 0.17 0.88
C ILE A 74 1.38 -1.15 0.16
N THR A 75 0.46 -1.15 -0.79
CA THR A 75 0.07 -2.36 -1.51
C THR A 75 -0.60 -2.01 -2.84
N THR A 76 -0.94 -3.04 -3.61
CA THR A 76 -1.82 -2.96 -4.77
C THR A 76 -3.11 -3.72 -4.50
N ASP A 77 -4.15 -3.41 -5.25
CA ASP A 77 -5.43 -4.12 -5.22
C ASP A 77 -5.42 -5.41 -6.07
N HIS A 78 -4.52 -5.47 -7.06
CA HIS A 78 -4.23 -6.67 -7.84
C HIS A 78 -2.81 -6.64 -8.44
N GLY A 79 -2.41 -7.76 -9.04
CA GLY A 79 -1.24 -7.90 -9.88
C GLY A 79 -1.55 -7.68 -11.36
N ARG A 80 -0.66 -8.16 -12.23
CA ARG A 80 -0.82 -8.14 -13.69
C ARG A 80 -0.31 -9.45 -14.30
N GLY A 81 -0.75 -9.76 -15.51
CA GLY A 81 -0.19 -10.88 -16.25
C GLY A 81 1.28 -10.68 -16.63
N SER A 82 1.84 -11.62 -17.38
CA SER A 82 3.26 -11.59 -17.79
C SER A 82 3.46 -11.62 -19.31
N GLY A 83 4.72 -11.59 -19.75
CA GLY A 83 5.08 -11.64 -21.17
C GLY A 83 4.74 -10.35 -21.94
N LEU A 84 4.75 -10.42 -23.27
CA LEU A 84 4.60 -9.23 -24.14
C LEU A 84 3.16 -8.70 -24.24
N VAL A 85 2.18 -9.52 -23.87
CA VAL A 85 0.75 -9.22 -24.07
C VAL A 85 -0.01 -9.17 -22.75
N ASN A 86 0.12 -10.20 -21.90
CA ASN A 86 -0.77 -10.35 -20.75
C ASN A 86 -0.46 -9.36 -19.62
N TRP A 87 0.74 -8.78 -19.55
CA TRP A 87 1.09 -7.71 -18.61
C TRP A 87 0.18 -6.48 -18.68
N LYS A 88 -0.47 -6.27 -19.82
CA LYS A 88 -1.42 -5.18 -20.01
C LYS A 88 -2.75 -5.41 -19.30
N ASN A 89 -3.05 -6.64 -18.90
CA ASN A 89 -4.33 -7.03 -18.34
C ASN A 89 -4.19 -7.61 -16.93
N HIS A 90 -5.33 -7.70 -16.25
CA HIS A 90 -5.50 -8.35 -14.95
C HIS A 90 -6.90 -8.98 -14.86
N GLY A 91 -7.19 -9.64 -13.75
CA GLY A 91 -8.47 -10.29 -13.47
C GLY A 91 -8.35 -11.82 -13.39
N GLN A 92 -9.44 -12.48 -12.98
CA GLN A 92 -9.44 -13.90 -12.61
C GLN A 92 -8.92 -14.88 -13.69
N LYS A 93 -8.93 -14.47 -14.97
CA LYS A 93 -8.49 -15.30 -16.09
C LYS A 93 -7.05 -15.02 -16.53
N ILE A 94 -6.37 -14.07 -15.88
CA ILE A 94 -5.00 -13.67 -16.20
C ILE A 94 -4.09 -14.26 -15.13
N GLU A 95 -3.33 -15.29 -15.51
CA GLU A 95 -2.34 -15.92 -14.63
C GLU A 95 -1.32 -14.90 -14.10
N GLY A 96 -1.10 -14.91 -12.79
CA GLY A 96 -0.20 -14.00 -12.07
C GLY A 96 -0.84 -12.65 -11.71
N ALA A 97 -2.05 -12.35 -12.19
CA ALA A 97 -2.75 -11.11 -11.83
C ALA A 97 -3.31 -11.12 -10.40
N GLU A 98 -3.31 -12.26 -9.73
CA GLU A 98 -3.63 -12.42 -8.32
C GLU A 98 -2.45 -12.07 -7.39
N ASP A 99 -1.22 -11.99 -7.91
CA ASP A 99 -0.03 -11.76 -7.12
C ASP A 99 0.15 -10.26 -6.84
N MET A 100 0.02 -9.91 -5.56
CA MET A 100 0.20 -8.56 -5.04
C MET A 100 1.45 -8.50 -4.17
N TRP A 101 1.91 -7.29 -3.90
CA TRP A 101 2.93 -7.02 -2.90
C TRP A 101 2.38 -6.15 -1.79
N MET A 102 3.00 -6.24 -0.61
CA MET A 102 2.71 -5.40 0.54
C MET A 102 4.03 -4.95 1.15
N ALA A 103 4.09 -3.69 1.56
CA ALA A 103 5.16 -3.13 2.35
C ALA A 103 4.59 -2.43 3.58
N PHE A 104 5.30 -2.57 4.70
CA PHE A 104 4.94 -1.99 5.98
C PHE A 104 6.15 -1.19 6.47
N LEU A 105 5.92 0.08 6.79
CA LEU A 105 6.95 1.02 7.23
C LEU A 105 6.43 1.80 8.42
N GLY A 106 7.04 1.67 9.58
CA GLY A 106 6.59 2.36 10.79
C GLY A 106 7.46 2.07 11.99
N PRO A 107 7.25 2.79 13.11
CA PRO A 107 8.03 2.63 14.35
C PRO A 107 7.84 1.24 14.98
N ASP A 108 6.65 0.66 14.79
CA ASP A 108 6.27 -0.64 15.36
C ASP A 108 6.46 -1.79 14.37
N THR A 109 7.09 -1.55 13.22
CA THR A 109 7.35 -2.58 12.20
C THR A 109 8.83 -2.97 12.19
N PRO A 110 9.17 -4.26 12.36
CA PRO A 110 10.56 -4.72 12.25
C PRO A 110 11.20 -4.38 10.89
N PRO A 111 12.42 -3.80 10.85
CA PRO A 111 13.07 -3.35 9.61
C PRO A 111 13.74 -4.51 8.87
N LEU A 112 12.95 -5.49 8.42
CA LEU A 112 13.44 -6.74 7.84
C LEU A 112 13.76 -6.65 6.34
N GLY A 113 13.53 -5.50 5.71
CA GLY A 113 13.76 -5.28 4.28
C GLY A 113 12.86 -6.14 3.37
N ALA A 114 13.29 -6.30 2.11
CA ALA A 114 12.59 -7.17 1.17
C ALA A 114 12.74 -8.63 1.59
N ARG A 115 11.60 -9.31 1.78
CA ARG A 115 11.56 -10.68 2.27
C ARG A 115 11.37 -11.67 1.12
N LYS A 116 11.91 -12.87 1.31
CA LYS A 116 11.69 -14.06 0.48
C LYS A 116 11.35 -15.23 1.40
N ASP A 117 10.74 -16.26 0.83
CA ASP A 117 10.42 -17.51 1.55
C ASP A 117 9.58 -17.27 2.82
N CYS A 118 8.66 -16.30 2.74
CA CYS A 118 7.68 -16.01 3.78
C CYS A 118 6.40 -16.83 3.58
N ASP A 119 5.67 -17.02 4.67
CA ASP A 119 4.30 -17.49 4.59
C ASP A 119 3.46 -16.59 3.67
N ARG A 120 2.56 -17.22 2.92
CA ARG A 120 1.68 -16.48 2.01
C ARG A 120 0.79 -15.53 2.81
N VAL A 121 0.83 -14.26 2.46
CA VAL A 121 -0.11 -13.24 2.95
C VAL A 121 -1.14 -12.92 1.87
N THR A 122 -2.32 -12.45 2.28
CA THR A 122 -3.42 -12.10 1.37
C THR A 122 -4.02 -10.75 1.70
N GLN A 123 -4.65 -10.13 0.70
CA GLN A 123 -5.35 -8.84 0.85
C GLN A 123 -6.42 -8.87 1.96
N SER A 124 -7.03 -10.03 2.24
CA SER A 124 -8.03 -10.15 3.31
C SER A 124 -7.48 -9.87 4.71
N GLN A 125 -6.16 -9.91 4.90
CA GLN A 125 -5.49 -9.64 6.17
C GLN A 125 -5.20 -8.16 6.43
N ILE A 126 -5.34 -7.29 5.42
CA ILE A 126 -4.98 -5.87 5.53
C ILE A 126 -5.85 -5.18 6.59
N ALA A 127 -7.17 -5.40 6.57
CA ALA A 127 -8.10 -4.75 7.49
C ALA A 127 -7.78 -5.08 8.96
N ALA A 128 -7.56 -6.37 9.27
CA ALA A 128 -7.18 -6.80 10.60
C ALA A 128 -5.81 -6.25 11.02
N THR A 129 -4.85 -6.21 10.10
CA THR A 129 -3.50 -5.69 10.38
C THR A 129 -3.50 -4.19 10.65
N LEU A 130 -4.22 -3.39 9.85
CA LEU A 130 -4.40 -1.96 10.09
C LEU A 130 -5.07 -1.70 11.44
N ALA A 131 -6.14 -2.42 11.75
CA ALA A 131 -6.85 -2.28 13.02
C ALA A 131 -5.95 -2.60 14.22
N ALA A 132 -5.12 -3.64 14.11
CA ALA A 132 -4.16 -4.00 15.15
C ALA A 132 -3.13 -2.89 15.42
N PHE A 133 -2.63 -2.18 14.40
CA PHE A 133 -1.79 -0.99 14.62
C PHE A 133 -2.50 0.15 15.36
N LEU A 134 -3.84 0.17 15.34
CA LEU A 134 -4.66 1.12 16.06
C LEU A 134 -5.10 0.63 17.45
N GLY A 135 -4.68 -0.58 17.84
CA GLY A 135 -5.07 -1.23 19.10
C GLY A 135 -6.45 -1.91 19.07
N GLU A 136 -7.00 -2.17 17.89
CA GLU A 136 -8.34 -2.73 17.70
C GLU A 136 -8.28 -4.19 17.21
N ASP A 137 -9.22 -5.03 17.65
CA ASP A 137 -9.37 -6.42 17.17
C ASP A 137 -10.49 -6.53 16.14
N TYR A 138 -10.16 -6.24 14.89
CA TYR A 138 -11.10 -6.33 13.77
C TYR A 138 -11.45 -7.78 13.41
N HIS A 139 -10.54 -8.74 13.60
CA HIS A 139 -10.81 -10.12 13.25
C HIS A 139 -11.83 -10.76 14.19
N ALA A 140 -11.80 -10.42 15.48
CA ALA A 140 -12.85 -10.82 16.42
C ALA A 140 -14.22 -10.23 16.04
N ALA A 141 -14.26 -8.96 15.61
CA ALA A 141 -15.51 -8.32 15.18
C ALA A 141 -16.02 -8.84 13.82
N PHE A 142 -15.10 -9.20 12.92
CA PHE A 142 -15.39 -9.66 11.56
C PHE A 142 -14.58 -10.93 11.23
N PRO A 143 -15.04 -12.11 11.69
CA PRO A 143 -14.29 -13.37 11.55
C PRO A 143 -14.05 -13.83 10.11
N GLN A 144 -14.73 -13.23 9.13
CA GLN A 144 -14.55 -13.49 7.71
C GLN A 144 -13.29 -12.82 7.13
N SER A 145 -12.69 -11.86 7.86
CA SER A 145 -11.42 -11.24 7.48
C SER A 145 -10.27 -12.24 7.60
N GLY A 146 -9.20 -12.01 6.86
CA GLY A 146 -7.94 -12.70 7.13
C GLY A 146 -7.39 -12.27 8.51
N PRO A 147 -6.69 -13.16 9.23
CA PRO A 147 -6.08 -12.80 10.50
C PRO A 147 -4.97 -11.77 10.31
N VAL A 148 -4.58 -11.09 11.38
CA VAL A 148 -3.46 -10.14 11.41
C VAL A 148 -2.18 -10.78 10.84
N ILE A 149 -1.44 -10.04 10.00
CA ILE A 149 -0.11 -10.44 9.54
C ILE A 149 0.86 -10.22 10.71
N LYS A 150 1.25 -11.29 11.40
CA LYS A 150 2.03 -11.19 12.65
C LYS A 150 3.44 -10.63 12.43
N ASP A 151 4.05 -10.96 11.30
CA ASP A 151 5.43 -10.57 10.95
C ASP A 151 5.66 -9.06 10.84
N VAL A 152 4.59 -8.26 10.73
CA VAL A 152 4.69 -6.80 10.63
C VAL A 152 4.72 -6.11 11.99
N PHE A 153 4.59 -6.89 13.07
CA PHE A 153 4.72 -6.46 14.46
C PHE A 153 6.01 -7.02 15.08
N PRO A 154 6.54 -6.41 16.14
CA PRO A 154 7.67 -6.97 16.86
C PRO A 154 7.27 -8.30 17.50
N ALA A 155 8.20 -9.24 17.57
CA ALA A 155 7.96 -10.48 18.31
C ALA A 155 7.55 -10.13 19.75
N ALA A 156 6.47 -10.75 20.25
CA ALA A 156 6.11 -10.65 21.66
C ALA A 156 7.31 -11.10 22.50
N LYS A 157 7.69 -10.28 23.48
CA LYS A 157 8.72 -10.64 24.47
C LYS A 157 8.22 -11.73 25.41
#